data_AF-A0A501W4J7-F1
#
_entry.id   AF-A0A501W4J7-F1
#
_cell.length_a   1.000
_cell.length_b   1.000
_cell.length_c   1.000
_cell.angle_alpha   90.00
_cell.angle_beta   90.00
_cell.angle_gamma   90.00
#
_symmetry.space_group_name_H-M   'P 1'
#
loop_
_entity.id
_entity.type
_entity.pdbx_description
1 polymer ?
#
loop_
_entity_poly.entity_id
_entity_poly.type
_entity_poly.pdbx_seq_one_letter_code
_entity_poly.pdbx_strand_id
1 'polypeptide(L)' 'MNAALFNENIASIFIDQVREYAIFAMDTEGVITTWNKGAER' A
#
# COMPACT_ATOMS: atom_id res chain seq x y z
N MET A 1 15.27 19.45 -14.75
CA MET A 1 15.67 18.22 -14.05
C MET A 1 15.05 18.22 -12.65
N ASN A 2 14.12 17.29 -12.43
CA ASN A 2 13.59 16.74 -11.17
C ASN A 2 13.01 17.65 -10.07
N ALA A 3 11.68 17.83 -10.11
CA ALA A 3 10.88 18.11 -8.91
C ALA A 3 9.63 17.20 -8.80
N ALA A 4 9.59 16.09 -9.54
CA ALA A 4 8.43 15.19 -9.61
C ALA A 4 8.66 13.79 -9.01
N LEU A 5 9.82 13.50 -8.41
CA LEU A 5 10.23 12.12 -8.07
C LEU A 5 10.47 11.84 -6.58
N PHE A 6 9.81 12.55 -5.67
CA PHE A 6 9.86 12.16 -4.25
C PHE A 6 8.50 12.35 -3.57
N ASN A 7 7.45 11.76 -4.12
CA ASN A 7 6.18 11.66 -3.40
C ASN A 7 5.44 10.35 -3.66
N GLU A 8 6.20 9.27 -3.80
CA GLU A 8 5.66 7.96 -3.50
C GLU A 8 5.68 7.86 -1.98
N ASN A 9 4.49 7.85 -1.36
CA ASN A 9 4.34 7.80 0.08
C ASN A 9 5.15 6.59 0.60
N ILE A 10 6.30 6.85 1.23
CA ILE A 10 7.25 5.83 1.70
C ILE A 10 6.54 4.73 2.49
N ALA A 11 5.47 5.08 3.22
CA ALA A 11 4.64 4.13 3.95
C ALA A 11 4.02 3.07 3.03
N SER A 12 3.50 3.46 1.86
CA SER A 12 2.93 2.53 0.88
C SER A 12 3.99 1.59 0.31
N ILE A 13 5.20 2.08 0.04
CA ILE A 13 6.31 1.25 -0.44
C ILE A 13 6.69 0.22 0.64
N PHE A 14 6.82 0.65 1.90
CA PHE A 14 7.13 -0.26 3.00
C PHE A 14 6.05 -1.31 3.23
N ILE A 15 4.78 -0.91 3.21
CA ILE A 15 3.63 -1.81 3.40
C ILE A 15 3.58 -2.87 2.30
N ASP A 16 3.90 -2.51 1.05
CA ASP A 16 3.95 -3.46 -0.07
C ASP A 16 5.03 -4.55 0.10
N GLN A 17 6.12 -4.25 0.81
CA GLN A 17 7.22 -5.20 1.03
C GLN A 17 6.94 -6.23 2.15
N VAL A 18 5.94 -6.02 3.00
CA VAL A 18 5.60 -6.97 4.07
C VAL A 18 4.82 -8.15 3.48
N ARG A 19 5.38 -9.37 3.54
CA ARG A 19 4.79 -10.57 2.93
C ARG A 19 4.19 -11.54 3.94
N GLU A 20 4.53 -11.35 5.20
CA GLU A 20 4.14 -12.21 6.32
C GLU A 20 2.76 -11.83 6.87
N TYR A 21 2.28 -10.63 6.55
CA TYR A 21 0.99 -10.11 6.97
C TYR A 21 0.18 -9.63 5.76
N ALA A 22 -1.11 -9.99 5.76
CA ALA A 22 -2.10 -9.42 4.86
C ALA A 22 -2.53 -8.05 5.38
N ILE A 23 -2.31 -7.00 4.58
CA ILE A 23 -2.66 -5.61 4.92
C ILE A 23 -3.64 -5.10 3.87
N PHE A 24 -4.75 -4.50 4.34
CA PHE A 24 -5.81 -3.94 3.50
C PHE A 24 -6.09 -2.50 3.93
N ALA A 25 -6.32 -1.62 2.96
CA ALA A 25 -7.01 -0.36 3.22
C ALA A 25 -8.46 -0.48 2.75
N MET A 26 -9.38 0.12 3.49
CA MET A 26 -10.80 0.19 3.17
C MET A 26 -11.32 1.61 3.33
N ASP A 27 -12.39 1.93 2.61
CA ASP A 27 -13.15 3.15 2.85
C ASP A 27 -14.11 2.99 4.04
N THR A 28 -14.89 4.04 4.33
CA THR A 28 -15.84 4.06 5.45
C THR A 28 -17.04 3.13 5.25
N GLU A 29 -17.30 2.71 4.01
CA GLU A 29 -18.36 1.76 3.67
C GLU A 29 -17.87 0.31 3.79
N GLY A 30 -16.60 0.11 4.14
CA GLY A 30 -15.98 -1.20 4.29
C GLY A 30 -15.51 -1.82 2.98
N VAL A 31 -15.45 -1.04 1.89
CA VAL A 31 -14.95 -1.52 0.59
C VAL A 31 -13.43 -1.48 0.59
N ILE A 32 -12.80 -2.60 0.25
CA ILE A 32 -11.34 -2.68 0.11
C ILE A 32 -10.91 -1.83 -1.09
N THR A 33 -10.03 -0.86 -0.85
CA THR A 33 -9.53 0.07 -1.87
C THR A 33 -8.12 -0.29 -2.35
N THR A 34 -7.35 -1.01 -1.53
CA THR A 34 -5.99 -1.50 -1.87
C THR A 34 -5.56 -2.61 -0.91
N TRP A 35 -4.65 -3.47 -1.37
CA TRP A 35 -4.04 -4.57 -0.60
C TRP A 35 -2.57 -4.73 -0.97
N ASN A 36 -1.76 -5.25 -0.05
CA ASN A 36 -0.35 -5.54 -0.29
C ASN A 36 -0.12 -6.97 -0.84
N LYS A 37 1.11 -7.31 -1.23
CA LYS A 37 1.46 -8.67 -1.68
C LYS A 37 1.23 -9.76 -0.64
N GLY A 38 1.29 -9.45 0.65
CA GLY A 38 0.95 -10.40 1.71
C GLY A 38 -0.53 -10.82 1.69
N ALA A 39 -1.41 -9.98 1.13
CA ALA A 39 -2.84 -10.19 1.00
C ALA A 39 -3.29 -10.79 -0.35
N GLU A 40 -2.40 -10.94 -1.33
CA GLU A 40 -2.70 -11.55 -2.65
C GLU A 40 -2.70 -13.10 -2.61
N ARG A 41 -2.48 -13.70 -1.44
CA ARG A 41 -2.37 -15.16 -1.27
C ARG A 41 -3.70 -15.87 -1.17
#